data_AF-A0A7S3KBT3-F1
#
_entry.id   AF-A0A7S3KBT3-F1
#
_cell.length_a   1.000
_cell.length_b   1.000
_cell.length_c   1.000
_cell.angle_alpha   90.00
_cell.angle_beta   90.00
_cell.angle_gamma   90.00
#
_symmetry.space_group_name_H-M   'P 1'
#
loop_
_entity.id
_entity.type
_entity.pdbx_description
1 polymer ?
#
loop_
_entity_poly.entity_id
_entity_poly.type
_entity_poly.pdbx_seq_one_letter_code
_entity_poly.pdbx_strand_id
1 'polypeptide(L)'
;VRFFLRLGADANLRDCQRKNPLDIAKNKYVRQALTNLNDEASKGNDKNITRLCEEGDNINERNDILGEAPIHRAVLSKLKSKVSALRTILDQDANVDLVDNNGWTALHHAAYNGEYESAVELILNGANVNC
;
A
#
# COMPACT_ATOMS: atom_id res chain seq x y z
N VAL A 1 5.78 -0.19 -20.55
CA VAL A 1 5.39 -0.82 -19.27
C VAL A 1 4.23 -0.06 -18.64
N ARG A 2 4.39 1.21 -18.22
CA ARG A 2 3.24 2.04 -17.73
C ARG A 2 2.05 2.13 -18.69
N PHE A 3 2.33 2.17 -20.00
CA PHE A 3 1.29 2.10 -21.02
C PHE A 3 0.44 0.82 -20.92
N PHE A 4 1.07 -0.32 -20.63
CA PHE A 4 0.35 -1.60 -20.47
C PHE A 4 -0.41 -1.67 -19.14
N LEU A 5 0.15 -1.13 -18.05
CA LEU A 5 -0.59 -1.02 -16.78
C LEU A 5 -1.84 -0.16 -16.93
N ARG A 6 -1.75 0.98 -17.64
CA ARG A 6 -2.91 1.83 -17.98
C ARG A 6 -3.93 1.14 -18.89
N LEU A 7 -3.50 0.12 -19.64
CA LEU A 7 -4.38 -0.72 -20.46
C LEU A 7 -4.98 -1.90 -19.66
N GLY A 8 -4.79 -1.94 -18.34
CA GLY A 8 -5.33 -2.99 -17.46
C GLY A 8 -4.44 -4.22 -17.33
N ALA A 9 -3.16 -4.14 -17.69
CA ALA A 9 -2.22 -5.22 -17.38
C ALA A 9 -2.00 -5.29 -15.87
N ASP A 10 -2.34 -6.43 -15.28
CA ASP A 10 -2.19 -6.67 -13.85
C ASP A 10 -0.71 -6.92 -13.49
N ALA A 11 -0.10 -5.96 -12.80
CA ALA A 11 1.29 -6.05 -12.31
C ALA A 11 1.46 -7.05 -11.16
N ASN A 12 0.35 -7.51 -10.56
CA ASN A 12 0.35 -8.36 -9.37
C ASN A 12 0.22 -9.86 -9.69
N LEU A 13 -0.02 -10.22 -10.96
CA LEU A 13 -0.07 -11.61 -11.41
C LEU A 13 1.19 -12.36 -11.01
N ARG A 14 1.03 -13.52 -10.36
CA ARG A 14 2.16 -14.34 -9.90
C ARG A 14 2.35 -15.54 -10.81
N ASP A 15 3.61 -15.85 -11.11
CA ASP A 15 3.97 -17.08 -11.81
C ASP A 15 3.91 -18.31 -10.88
N CYS A 16 4.22 -19.49 -11.42
CA CYS A 16 4.26 -20.75 -10.66
C CYS A 16 5.30 -20.76 -9.52
N GLN A 17 6.21 -19.78 -9.47
CA GLN A 17 7.19 -19.57 -8.40
C GLN A 17 6.76 -18.48 -7.41
N ARG A 18 5.51 -18.01 -7.49
CA ARG A 18 4.95 -16.88 -6.71
C ARG A 18 5.65 -15.54 -6.97
N LYS A 19 6.38 -15.40 -8.08
CA LYS A 19 7.06 -14.16 -8.46
C LYS A 19 6.15 -13.32 -9.33
N ASN A 20 6.07 -12.03 -9.05
CA ASN A 20 5.33 -11.09 -9.88
C ASN A 20 6.23 -10.55 -11.03
N PRO A 21 5.67 -9.85 -12.03
CA PRO A 21 6.44 -9.17 -13.08
C PRO A 21 7.58 -8.29 -12.54
N LEU A 22 7.40 -7.66 -11.37
CA LEU A 22 8.42 -6.82 -10.72
C LEU A 22 9.63 -7.63 -10.25
N ASP A 23 9.41 -8.83 -9.69
CA ASP A 23 10.46 -9.73 -9.22
C ASP A 23 11.36 -10.21 -10.38
N ILE A 24 10.73 -10.51 -11.51
CA ILE A 24 11.37 -11.06 -12.72
C ILE A 24 12.09 -9.96 -13.52
N ALA A 25 11.63 -8.70 -13.44
CA ALA A 25 12.18 -7.59 -14.20
C ALA A 25 13.63 -7.26 -13.82
N LYS A 26 14.61 -7.62 -14.66
CA LYS A 26 16.03 -7.28 -14.43
C LYS A 26 16.36 -5.81 -14.70
N ASN A 27 15.53 -5.10 -15.44
CA ASN A 27 15.76 -3.72 -15.86
C ASN A 27 15.18 -2.73 -14.83
N LYS A 28 16.01 -1.80 -14.33
CA LYS A 28 15.60 -0.80 -13.32
C LYS A 28 14.41 0.07 -13.74
N TYR A 29 14.28 0.40 -15.03
CA TYR A 29 13.19 1.21 -15.56
C TYR A 29 11.88 0.41 -15.65
N VAL A 30 11.99 -0.89 -15.97
CA VAL A 30 10.84 -1.80 -15.97
C VAL A 30 10.37 -2.05 -14.54
N ARG A 31 11.30 -2.24 -13.60
CA ARG A 31 10.97 -2.36 -12.17
C ARG A 31 10.25 -1.11 -11.67
N GLN A 32 10.80 0.07 -11.92
CA GLN A 32 10.16 1.33 -11.54
C GLN A 32 8.77 1.52 -12.16
N ALA A 33 8.56 1.01 -13.37
CA ALA A 33 7.26 1.05 -14.02
C ALA A 33 6.27 -0.02 -13.55
N LEU A 34 6.73 -1.04 -12.81
CA LEU A 34 5.90 -2.11 -12.21
C LEU A 34 5.75 -1.94 -10.69
N THR A 35 6.50 -1.01 -10.09
CA THR A 35 6.35 -0.62 -8.69
C THR A 35 4.93 -0.08 -8.48
N ASN A 36 4.23 -0.62 -7.48
CA ASN A 36 2.92 -0.17 -7.07
C ASN A 36 2.97 0.44 -5.65
N LEU A 37 1.94 1.19 -5.28
CA LEU A 37 1.85 1.85 -3.97
C LEU A 37 1.87 0.85 -2.80
N ASN A 38 1.27 -0.33 -2.98
CA ASN A 38 1.22 -1.38 -1.95
C ASN A 38 2.61 -1.91 -1.55
N ASP A 39 3.49 -2.11 -2.52
CA ASP A 39 4.85 -2.55 -2.29
C ASP A 39 5.68 -1.47 -1.61
N GLU A 40 5.55 -0.21 -2.04
CA GLU A 40 6.29 0.90 -1.43
C GLU A 40 5.80 1.23 -0.01
N ALA A 41 4.49 1.10 0.24
CA ALA A 41 3.91 1.15 1.58
C ALA A 41 4.47 0.05 2.48
N SER A 42 4.55 -1.19 1.99
CA SER A 42 5.10 -2.32 2.76
C SER A 42 6.61 -2.16 3.05
N LYS A 43 7.36 -1.54 2.14
CA LYS A 43 8.80 -1.24 2.30
C LYS A 43 9.05 0.01 3.15
N GLY A 44 8.01 0.76 3.48
CA GLY A 44 8.12 2.01 4.21
C GLY A 44 8.90 3.08 3.42
N ASN A 45 8.67 3.18 2.10
CA ASN A 45 9.38 4.10 1.21
C ASN A 45 8.52 5.32 0.87
N ASP A 46 8.38 6.21 1.85
CA ASP A 46 7.65 7.48 1.81
C ASP A 46 7.90 8.30 0.54
N LYS A 47 9.16 8.49 0.12
CA LYS A 47 9.49 9.26 -1.09
C LYS A 47 8.87 8.70 -2.37
N ASN A 48 8.84 7.37 -2.49
CA ASN A 48 8.24 6.75 -3.66
C ASN A 48 6.71 6.78 -3.60
N ILE A 49 6.12 6.72 -2.39
CA ILE A 49 4.67 6.87 -2.21
C ILE A 49 4.21 8.24 -2.71
N THR A 50 4.85 9.33 -2.24
CA THR A 50 4.52 10.69 -2.69
C THR A 50 4.67 10.82 -4.20
N ARG A 51 5.79 10.35 -4.75
CA ARG A 51 6.06 10.42 -6.18
C ARG A 51 5.01 9.66 -7.01
N LEU A 52 4.60 8.47 -6.60
CA LEU A 52 3.59 7.69 -7.33
C LEU A 52 2.23 8.39 -7.32
N CYS A 53 1.86 9.01 -6.19
CA CYS A 53 0.64 9.84 -6.11
C CYS A 53 0.73 11.07 -7.01
N GLU A 54 1.88 11.77 -7.04
CA GLU A 54 2.13 12.89 -7.97
C GLU A 54 2.08 12.48 -9.44
N GLU A 55 2.45 11.23 -9.75
CA GLU A 55 2.38 10.65 -11.10
C GLU A 55 0.97 10.16 -11.47
N GLY A 56 0.00 10.27 -10.54
CA GLY A 56 -1.42 10.02 -10.74
C GLY A 56 -1.91 8.64 -10.28
N ASP A 57 -1.12 7.90 -9.52
CA ASP A 57 -1.56 6.63 -8.94
C ASP A 57 -2.57 6.88 -7.81
N ASN A 58 -3.57 6.00 -7.68
CA ASN A 58 -4.63 6.16 -6.69
C ASN A 58 -4.21 5.56 -5.33
N ILE A 59 -4.10 6.41 -4.30
CA ILE A 59 -3.73 6.00 -2.95
C ILE A 59 -4.69 5.00 -2.29
N ASN A 60 -5.93 4.93 -2.78
CA ASN A 60 -6.98 4.04 -2.29
C ASN A 60 -7.17 2.79 -3.16
N GLU A 61 -6.25 2.52 -4.08
CA GLU A 61 -6.35 1.37 -4.97
C GLU A 61 -6.29 0.04 -4.21
N ARG A 62 -7.22 -0.87 -4.54
CA ARG A 62 -7.39 -2.20 -3.91
C ARG A 62 -7.19 -3.32 -4.93
N ASN A 63 -6.09 -3.23 -5.69
CA ASN A 63 -5.80 -4.17 -6.78
C ASN A 63 -5.06 -5.44 -6.32
N ASP A 64 -4.88 -5.63 -5.01
CA ASP A 64 -4.33 -6.86 -4.46
C ASP A 64 -5.41 -7.94 -4.29
N ILE A 65 -5.01 -9.21 -4.27
CA ILE A 65 -5.89 -10.36 -4.07
C ILE A 65 -6.67 -10.30 -2.74
N LEU A 66 -6.11 -9.66 -1.72
CA LEU A 66 -6.75 -9.46 -0.42
C LEU A 66 -7.60 -8.18 -0.39
N GLY A 67 -7.63 -7.41 -1.48
CA GLY A 67 -8.28 -6.10 -1.55
C GLY A 67 -7.61 -5.07 -0.65
N GLU A 68 -6.35 -5.30 -0.28
CA GLU A 68 -5.55 -4.41 0.53
C GLU A 68 -5.18 -3.16 -0.27
N ALA A 69 -5.40 -2.01 0.35
CA ALA A 69 -4.89 -0.72 -0.09
C ALA A 69 -3.56 -0.38 0.60
N PRO A 70 -2.81 0.63 0.11
CA PRO A 70 -1.51 1.02 0.67
C PRO A 70 -1.53 1.24 2.18
N ILE A 71 -2.63 1.81 2.71
CA ILE A 71 -2.81 2.04 4.15
C ILE A 71 -2.78 0.74 4.98
N HIS A 72 -3.32 -0.38 4.47
CA HIS A 72 -3.25 -1.69 5.11
C HIS A 72 -1.82 -2.23 5.10
N ARG A 73 -1.16 -2.14 3.95
CA ARG A 73 0.22 -2.65 3.75
C ARG A 73 1.23 -1.91 4.62
N ALA A 74 1.04 -0.60 4.82
CA ALA A 74 1.89 0.18 5.72
C ALA A 74 1.81 -0.36 7.15
N VAL A 75 0.59 -0.61 7.67
CA VAL A 75 0.40 -1.15 9.02
C VAL A 75 0.94 -2.57 9.17
N LEU A 76 0.73 -3.42 8.15
CA LEU A 76 1.20 -4.81 8.14
C LEU A 76 2.72 -4.95 7.97
N SER A 77 3.43 -3.86 7.68
CA SER A 77 4.88 -3.88 7.57
C SER A 77 5.56 -4.16 8.92
N LYS A 78 6.65 -4.92 8.88
CA LYS A 78 7.51 -5.17 10.05
C LYS A 78 8.67 -4.17 10.17
N LEU A 79 8.73 -3.19 9.26
CA LEU A 79 9.81 -2.22 9.22
C LEU A 79 9.57 -1.09 10.21
N LYS A 80 10.66 -0.54 10.76
CA LYS A 80 10.58 0.65 11.63
C LYS A 80 10.08 1.89 10.89
N SER A 81 10.29 1.96 9.57
CA SER A 81 9.84 3.07 8.72
C SER A 81 8.33 3.05 8.43
N LYS A 82 7.59 2.04 8.90
CA LYS A 82 6.16 1.90 8.59
C LYS A 82 5.31 3.08 9.02
N VAL A 83 5.61 3.71 10.17
CA VAL A 83 4.87 4.88 10.67
C VAL A 83 5.08 6.08 9.76
N SER A 84 6.30 6.25 9.23
CA SER A 84 6.62 7.32 8.27
C SER A 84 5.84 7.13 6.96
N ALA A 85 5.80 5.91 6.44
CA ALA A 85 5.02 5.60 5.26
C ALA A 85 3.52 5.73 5.50
N LEU A 86 3.01 5.29 6.65
CA LEU A 86 1.61 5.47 7.04
C LEU A 86 1.22 6.94 7.07
N ARG A 87 2.03 7.80 7.72
CA ARG A 87 1.82 9.26 7.71
C ARG A 87 1.82 9.81 6.29
N THR A 88 2.79 9.42 5.47
CA THR A 88 2.86 9.86 4.07
C THR A 88 1.62 9.45 3.28
N ILE A 89 1.08 8.25 3.51
CA ILE A 89 -0.15 7.78 2.87
C ILE A 89 -1.35 8.62 3.31
N LEU A 90 -1.45 8.93 4.61
CA LEU A 90 -2.52 9.77 5.17
C LEU A 90 -2.43 11.21 4.64
N ASP A 91 -1.22 11.74 4.50
CA ASP A 91 -0.95 13.06 3.89
C ASP A 91 -1.32 13.13 2.40
N GLN A 92 -1.53 11.98 1.73
CA GLN A 92 -2.03 11.89 0.35
C GLN A 92 -3.56 11.69 0.29
N ASP A 93 -4.29 12.10 1.33
CA ASP A 93 -5.76 11.99 1.42
C ASP A 93 -6.28 10.55 1.28
N ALA A 94 -5.54 9.58 1.83
CA ALA A 94 -6.00 8.20 1.90
C ALA A 94 -7.27 8.06 2.75
N ASN A 95 -8.21 7.23 2.30
CA ASN A 95 -9.38 6.88 3.08
C ASN A 95 -8.97 5.99 4.25
N VAL A 96 -8.99 6.57 5.45
CA VAL A 96 -8.56 5.92 6.69
C VAL A 96 -9.40 4.70 7.09
N ASP A 97 -10.69 4.72 6.75
CA ASP A 97 -11.66 3.67 7.06
C ASP A 97 -11.88 2.72 5.87
N LEU A 98 -10.97 2.72 4.89
CA LEU A 98 -11.04 1.79 3.78
C LEU A 98 -10.90 0.36 4.29
N VAL A 99 -11.80 -0.51 3.85
CA VAL A 99 -11.80 -1.93 4.23
C VAL A 99 -11.14 -2.79 3.16
N ASP A 100 -10.46 -3.84 3.58
CA ASP A 100 -9.99 -4.93 2.71
C ASP A 100 -11.12 -5.92 2.34
N ASN A 101 -10.79 -7.03 1.68
CA ASN A 101 -11.81 -8.04 1.29
C ASN A 101 -12.38 -8.83 2.47
N ASN A 102 -11.73 -8.79 3.63
CA ASN A 102 -12.24 -9.38 4.87
C ASN A 102 -13.09 -8.39 5.68
N GLY A 103 -13.26 -7.16 5.17
CA GLY A 103 -13.96 -6.09 5.87
C GLY A 103 -13.11 -5.43 6.96
N TRP A 104 -11.79 -5.66 7.00
CA TRP A 104 -10.90 -5.08 8.01
C TRP A 104 -10.35 -3.75 7.52
N THR A 105 -10.31 -2.77 8.43
CA THR A 105 -9.64 -1.48 8.22
C THR A 105 -8.17 -1.57 8.62
N ALA A 106 -7.38 -0.56 8.26
CA ALA A 106 -6.01 -0.43 8.77
C ALA A 106 -5.95 -0.43 10.31
N LEU A 107 -6.97 0.13 10.98
CA LEU A 107 -7.05 0.15 12.43
C LEU A 107 -7.30 -1.25 13.02
N HIS A 108 -8.14 -2.07 12.38
CA HIS A 108 -8.32 -3.48 12.76
C HIS A 108 -6.99 -4.25 12.75
N HIS A 109 -6.20 -4.09 11.69
CA HIS A 109 -4.87 -4.71 11.58
C HIS A 109 -3.90 -4.19 12.65
N ALA A 110 -3.91 -2.88 12.93
CA ALA A 110 -3.06 -2.29 13.97
C ALA A 110 -3.41 -2.82 15.36
N ALA A 111 -4.70 -2.87 15.68
CA ALA A 111 -5.21 -3.38 16.95
C ALA A 111 -4.90 -4.87 17.13
N TYR A 112 -5.13 -5.69 16.10
CA TYR A 112 -4.85 -7.12 16.13
C TYR A 112 -3.35 -7.42 16.37
N ASN A 113 -2.47 -6.64 15.75
CA ASN A 113 -1.02 -6.82 15.88
C ASN A 113 -0.40 -6.12 17.11
N GLY A 114 -1.18 -5.35 17.87
CA GLY A 114 -0.68 -4.57 19.02
C GLY A 114 0.21 -3.38 18.61
N GLU A 115 0.00 -2.83 17.42
CA GLU A 115 0.82 -1.77 16.83
C GLU A 115 0.37 -0.39 17.30
N TYR A 116 0.75 -0.05 18.52
CA TYR A 116 0.31 1.18 19.21
C TYR A 116 0.53 2.44 18.38
N GLU A 117 1.73 2.66 17.85
CA GLU A 117 2.05 3.88 17.10
C GLU A 117 1.22 4.01 15.82
N SER A 118 0.97 2.88 15.14
CA SER A 118 0.15 2.89 13.92
C SER A 118 -1.32 3.16 14.24
N ALA A 119 -1.84 2.57 15.33
CA ALA A 119 -3.19 2.84 15.80
C ALA A 119 -3.38 4.31 16.20
N VAL A 120 -2.41 4.91 16.89
CA VAL A 120 -2.44 6.34 17.25
C VAL A 120 -2.48 7.22 16.01
N GLU A 121 -1.62 6.98 15.01
CA GLU A 121 -1.64 7.76 13.76
C GLU A 121 -2.98 7.67 13.02
N LEU A 122 -3.55 6.46 12.92
CA LEU A 122 -4.85 6.26 12.29
C LEU A 122 -5.96 7.02 13.02
N ILE A 123 -6.02 6.92 14.35
CA ILE A 123 -7.03 7.61 15.17
C ILE A 123 -6.89 9.13 15.07
N LEU A 124 -5.66 9.65 15.10
CA LEU A 124 -5.39 11.09 14.94
C LEU A 124 -5.84 11.61 13.58
N ASN A 125 -5.83 10.76 12.55
CA ASN A 125 -6.29 11.07 11.20
C ASN A 125 -7.76 10.67 10.97
N GLY A 126 -8.54 10.48 12.05
CA GLY A 126 -9.99 10.34 11.98
C GLY A 126 -10.51 8.92 11.77
N ALA A 127 -9.68 7.89 11.96
CA ALA A 127 -10.15 6.50 11.92
C ALA A 127 -11.31 6.27 12.89
N ASN A 128 -12.39 5.66 12.40
CA ASN A 128 -13.51 5.30 13.25
C ASN A 128 -13.16 4.08 14.11
N VAL A 129 -13.21 4.24 15.43
CA VAL A 129 -12.88 3.16 16.38
C VAL A 129 -13.99 2.09 16.44
N ASN A 130 -15.19 2.39 15.96
CA ASN A 130 -16.35 1.50 16.02
C ASN A 130 -16.74 0.93 14.64
N CYS A 131 -15.90 1.09 13.62
CA CYS A 131 -16.18 0.58 12.26
C CYS A 131 -16.13 -0.94 12.19
#